data_AF-A0AAD0PIP1-F1
#
_entry.id   AF-A0AAD0PIP1-F1
#
_cell.length_a   1.000
_cell.length_b   1.000
_cell.length_c   1.000
_cell.angle_alpha   90.00
_cell.angle_beta   90.00
_cell.angle_gamma   90.00
#
_symmetry.space_group_name_H-M   'P 1'
#
loop_
_entity.id
_entity.type
_entity.pdbx_description
1 polymer ?
#
loop_
_entity_poly.entity_id
_entity_poly.type
_entity_poly.pdbx_seq_one_letter_code
_entity_poly.pdbx_strand_id
1 'polypeptide(L)'
;MGKQWQLIVGIFILIAVSSFARANTTAMGLTLGKTTLQQFIKAYPSSLHEGRSKWSDGDIFSIPNRELGLEGVKNNAVIFNKGGKITAIMLELDKSRFDEIESMLAHKYVVVKKQISFAGDKYAKYQNDEDLIELDAPYLSSVMKLTYSEQIFQEAYLKKSAEEYIRR
;
A
#
# COMPACT_ATOMS: atom_id res chain seq x y z
N MET A 1 28.35 -2.24 69.78
CA MET A 1 27.30 -3.14 69.25
C MET A 1 26.17 -2.29 68.68
N GLY A 2 25.81 -2.49 67.41
CA GLY A 2 24.69 -1.77 66.78
C GLY A 2 24.86 -1.65 65.27
N LYS A 3 24.67 -2.75 64.55
CA LYS A 3 24.55 -2.77 63.08
C LYS A 3 23.31 -1.94 62.68
N GLN A 4 23.47 -0.93 61.83
CA GLN A 4 22.35 -0.43 61.04
C GLN A 4 22.47 -0.91 59.60
N TRP A 5 21.46 -1.67 59.22
CA TRP A 5 21.23 -2.28 57.92
C TRP A 5 20.14 -1.43 57.27
N GLN A 6 20.43 -0.74 56.18
CA GLN A 6 19.42 -0.10 55.32
C GLN A 6 19.97 -0.21 53.89
N LEU A 7 19.66 -1.31 53.20
CA LEU A 7 18.58 -1.42 52.21
C LEU A 7 18.92 -0.67 50.91
N ILE A 8 19.42 -1.44 49.94
CA ILE A 8 19.57 -1.06 48.54
C ILE A 8 18.17 -0.79 47.99
N VAL A 9 17.84 0.46 47.68
CA VAL A 9 16.67 0.80 46.87
C VAL A 9 17.17 1.02 45.44
N GLY A 10 17.25 -0.07 44.68
CA GLY A 10 17.47 -0.03 43.24
C GLY A 10 16.15 0.30 42.54
N ILE A 11 16.01 1.52 42.03
CA ILE A 11 14.95 1.85 41.07
C ILE A 11 15.45 1.41 39.69
N PHE A 12 15.04 0.22 39.25
CA PHE A 12 15.17 -0.20 37.86
C PHE A 12 13.97 0.34 37.09
N ILE A 13 14.16 1.46 36.37
CA ILE A 13 13.16 1.94 35.40
C ILE A 13 13.26 0.99 34.20
N LEU A 14 12.37 -0.01 34.15
CA LEU A 14 12.08 -0.78 32.96
C LEU A 14 11.34 0.14 31.98
N ILE A 15 12.08 0.85 31.13
CA ILE A 15 11.52 1.45 29.93
C ILE A 15 11.13 0.29 29.03
N ALA A 16 9.84 -0.08 29.07
CA ALA A 16 9.25 -0.92 28.05
C ALA A 16 9.30 -0.12 26.74
N VAL A 17 10.39 -0.28 25.98
CA VAL A 17 10.42 0.13 24.59
C VAL A 17 9.50 -0.84 23.88
N SER A 18 8.22 -0.46 23.80
CA SER A 18 7.25 -1.11 22.94
C SER A 18 7.76 -0.96 21.52
N SER A 19 8.55 -1.93 21.06
CA SER A 19 8.82 -2.11 19.64
C SER A 19 7.47 -2.38 19.00
N PHE A 20 6.81 -1.32 18.53
CA PHE A 20 5.77 -1.45 17.54
C PHE A 20 6.42 -2.18 16.38
N ALA A 21 6.19 -3.49 16.29
CA ALA A 21 6.56 -4.25 15.13
C ALA A 21 5.81 -3.61 13.96
N ARG A 22 6.54 -2.80 13.17
CA ARG A 22 5.98 -2.07 12.03
C ARG A 22 5.60 -3.10 10.99
N ALA A 23 4.29 -3.29 10.81
CA ALA A 23 3.78 -4.19 9.80
C ALA A 23 3.94 -3.50 8.45
N ASN A 24 4.78 -4.07 7.58
CA ASN A 24 4.95 -3.55 6.22
C ASN A 24 3.63 -3.65 5.45
N THR A 25 3.41 -2.78 4.47
CA THR A 25 2.22 -2.84 3.64
C THR A 25 2.35 -4.01 2.66
N THR A 26 1.55 -5.04 2.92
CA THR A 26 1.49 -6.27 2.11
C THR A 26 0.11 -6.42 1.48
N ALA A 27 0.09 -6.70 0.18
CA ALA A 27 -1.10 -7.05 -0.59
C ALA A 27 -0.76 -8.23 -1.52
N MET A 28 -1.64 -9.25 -1.59
CA MET A 28 -1.43 -10.45 -2.43
C MET A 28 -0.06 -11.13 -2.17
N GLY A 29 0.39 -11.17 -0.92
CA GLY A 29 1.69 -11.72 -0.54
C GLY A 29 2.92 -10.89 -0.97
N LEU A 30 2.71 -9.74 -1.62
CA LEU A 30 3.75 -8.82 -2.07
C LEU A 30 3.86 -7.65 -1.10
N THR A 31 5.09 -7.29 -0.72
CA THR A 31 5.36 -6.27 0.30
C THR A 31 6.09 -5.08 -0.31
N LEU A 32 5.54 -3.88 -0.13
CA LEU A 32 6.15 -2.63 -0.60
C LEU A 32 7.55 -2.42 0.01
N GLY A 33 8.46 -1.85 -0.79
CA GLY A 33 9.85 -1.57 -0.39
C GLY A 33 10.71 -2.80 -0.06
N LYS A 34 10.15 -4.02 -0.16
CA LYS A 34 10.81 -5.27 0.28
C LYS A 34 10.82 -6.34 -0.78
N THR A 35 9.68 -6.67 -1.38
CA THR A 35 9.62 -7.73 -2.40
C THR A 35 10.42 -7.32 -3.62
N THR A 36 11.43 -8.13 -3.93
CA THR A 36 12.31 -7.93 -5.09
C THR A 36 11.68 -8.49 -6.36
N LEU A 37 12.17 -8.05 -7.52
CA LEU A 37 11.75 -8.60 -8.82
C LEU A 37 11.90 -10.12 -8.88
N GLN A 38 13.02 -10.66 -8.39
CA GLN A 38 13.24 -12.11 -8.39
C GLN A 38 12.21 -12.86 -7.51
N GLN A 39 11.88 -12.32 -6.33
CA GLN A 39 10.86 -12.91 -5.46
C GLN A 39 9.47 -12.82 -6.09
N PHE A 40 9.16 -11.71 -6.75
CA PHE A 40 7.90 -11.52 -7.48
C PHE A 40 7.75 -12.54 -8.62
N ILE A 41 8.74 -12.66 -9.51
CA ILE A 41 8.70 -13.61 -10.63
C ILE A 41 8.61 -15.05 -10.14
N LYS A 42 9.23 -15.37 -9.00
CA LYS A 42 9.09 -16.68 -8.37
C LYS A 42 7.67 -16.94 -7.85
N ALA A 43 7.03 -15.92 -7.26
CA ALA A 43 5.66 -16.02 -6.74
C ALA A 43 4.60 -16.04 -7.85
N TYR A 44 4.84 -15.30 -8.94
CA TYR A 44 3.94 -15.13 -10.07
C TYR A 44 4.66 -15.43 -11.40
N PRO A 45 5.01 -16.69 -11.68
CA PRO A 45 5.81 -17.06 -12.86
C PRO A 45 5.10 -16.78 -14.18
N SER A 46 3.79 -16.64 -14.18
CA SER A 46 2.98 -16.29 -15.35
C SER A 46 2.70 -14.80 -15.49
N SER A 47 3.34 -13.93 -14.68
CA SER A 47 3.26 -12.49 -14.84
C SER A 47 3.81 -12.03 -16.18
N LEU A 48 3.24 -10.97 -16.75
CA LEU A 48 3.65 -10.38 -18.01
C LEU A 48 4.39 -9.07 -17.76
N HIS A 49 5.50 -8.84 -18.45
CA HIS A 49 6.22 -7.56 -18.40
C HIS A 49 5.52 -6.55 -19.32
N GLU A 50 5.04 -5.45 -18.74
CA GLU A 50 4.25 -4.41 -19.41
C GLU A 50 5.09 -3.17 -19.76
N GLY A 51 6.40 -3.24 -19.56
CA GLY A 51 7.34 -2.16 -19.84
C GLY A 51 7.88 -1.47 -18.59
N ARG A 52 8.16 -0.16 -18.70
CA ARG A 52 8.83 0.62 -17.64
C ARG A 52 7.97 1.80 -17.21
N SER A 53 7.87 1.98 -15.89
CA SER A 53 7.14 3.07 -15.27
C SER A 53 7.83 4.39 -15.49
N LYS A 54 7.11 5.34 -16.08
CA LYS A 54 7.57 6.73 -16.18
C LYS A 54 7.67 7.43 -14.83
N TRP A 55 7.08 6.89 -13.75
CA TRP A 55 7.05 7.54 -12.44
C TRP A 55 8.18 7.07 -11.51
N SER A 56 8.61 5.82 -11.65
CA SER A 56 9.61 5.18 -10.77
C SER A 56 10.86 4.70 -11.49
N ASP A 57 10.88 4.77 -12.83
CA ASP A 57 11.90 4.23 -13.74
C ASP A 57 12.16 2.72 -13.58
N GLY A 58 11.31 2.01 -12.83
CA GLY A 58 11.37 0.56 -12.68
C GLY A 58 10.34 -0.16 -13.56
N ASP A 59 10.46 -1.48 -13.61
CA ASP A 59 9.62 -2.32 -14.45
C ASP A 59 8.16 -2.36 -13.97
N ILE A 60 7.24 -2.61 -14.90
CA ILE A 60 5.82 -2.83 -14.65
C ILE A 60 5.48 -4.26 -15.06
N PHE A 61 4.73 -4.96 -14.21
CA PHE A 61 4.21 -6.28 -14.52
C PHE A 61 2.70 -6.35 -14.29
N SER A 62 2.01 -7.16 -15.08
CA SER A 62 0.64 -7.60 -14.80
C SER A 62 0.66 -9.07 -14.34
N ILE A 63 -0.24 -9.42 -13.43
CA ILE A 63 -0.48 -10.80 -12.99
C ILE A 63 -1.78 -11.27 -13.64
N PRO A 64 -1.87 -12.48 -14.20
CA PRO A 64 -3.14 -13.01 -14.69
C PRO A 64 -4.22 -12.98 -13.59
N ASN A 65 -5.37 -12.35 -13.84
CA ASN A 65 -6.38 -12.11 -12.78
C ASN A 65 -6.80 -13.37 -12.01
N ARG A 66 -6.81 -14.55 -12.66
CA ARG A 66 -7.11 -15.85 -12.04
C ARG A 66 -6.13 -16.26 -10.93
N GLU A 67 -4.90 -15.72 -10.94
CA GLU A 67 -3.84 -16.03 -9.97
C GLU A 67 -3.85 -15.08 -8.76
N LEU A 68 -4.64 -14.01 -8.81
CA LEU A 68 -4.72 -13.02 -7.72
C LEU A 68 -5.56 -13.51 -6.53
N GLY A 69 -6.42 -14.52 -6.74
CA GLY A 69 -7.36 -14.98 -5.70
C GLY A 69 -8.38 -13.91 -5.29
N LEU A 70 -8.61 -12.91 -6.15
CA LEU A 70 -9.52 -11.79 -5.91
C LEU A 70 -10.59 -11.76 -7.00
N GLU A 71 -11.85 -11.79 -6.59
CA GLU A 71 -12.97 -11.65 -7.51
C GLU A 71 -13.13 -10.21 -8.02
N GLY A 72 -13.63 -10.06 -9.25
CA GLY A 72 -13.95 -8.75 -9.83
C GLY A 72 -12.74 -7.90 -10.25
N VAL A 73 -11.52 -8.46 -10.27
CA VAL A 73 -10.35 -7.78 -10.85
C VAL A 73 -10.51 -7.69 -12.36
N LYS A 74 -10.43 -6.46 -12.89
CA LYS A 74 -10.40 -6.17 -14.33
C LYS A 74 -8.96 -6.05 -14.81
N ASN A 75 -8.17 -5.22 -14.14
CA ASN A 75 -6.77 -4.96 -14.45
C ASN A 75 -5.94 -4.90 -13.18
N ASN A 76 -4.63 -5.11 -13.33
CA ASN A 76 -3.67 -4.92 -12.26
C ASN A 76 -2.30 -4.50 -12.79
N ALA A 77 -1.53 -3.83 -11.95
CA ALA A 77 -0.15 -3.50 -12.22
C ALA A 77 0.68 -3.59 -10.94
N VAL A 78 1.81 -4.29 -11.01
CA VAL A 78 2.86 -4.30 -10.00
C VAL A 78 4.02 -3.48 -10.54
N ILE A 79 4.34 -2.39 -9.86
CA ILE A 79 5.33 -1.41 -10.31
C ILE A 79 6.55 -1.47 -9.39
N PHE A 80 7.71 -1.59 -10.00
CA PHE A 80 9.00 -1.60 -9.32
C PHE A 80 9.62 -0.20 -9.32
N ASN A 81 10.46 0.08 -8.34
CA ASN A 81 11.40 1.20 -8.38
C ASN A 81 12.67 0.82 -9.16
N LYS A 82 13.52 1.82 -9.47
CA LYS A 82 14.82 1.61 -10.12
C LYS A 82 15.75 0.61 -9.39
N GLY A 83 15.52 0.36 -8.10
CA GLY A 83 16.25 -0.60 -7.29
C GLY A 83 15.72 -2.04 -7.37
N GLY A 84 14.71 -2.30 -8.22
CA GLY A 84 14.15 -3.64 -8.42
C GLY A 84 13.27 -4.14 -7.26
N LYS A 85 12.69 -3.22 -6.47
CA LYS A 85 11.74 -3.54 -5.41
C LYS A 85 10.36 -2.95 -5.71
N ILE A 86 9.30 -3.63 -5.28
CA ILE A 86 7.92 -3.16 -5.49
C ILE A 86 7.72 -1.82 -4.76
N THR A 87 7.23 -0.83 -5.49
CA THR A 87 6.93 0.52 -4.99
C THR A 87 5.45 0.86 -5.10
N ALA A 88 4.71 0.19 -5.99
CA ALA A 88 3.25 0.29 -6.05
C ALA A 88 2.61 -1.00 -6.57
N ILE A 89 1.38 -1.23 -6.11
CA ILE A 89 0.49 -2.30 -6.54
C ILE A 89 -0.87 -1.64 -6.80
N MET A 90 -1.35 -1.75 -8.03
CA MET A 90 -2.60 -1.14 -8.49
C MET A 90 -3.57 -2.22 -8.96
N LEU A 91 -4.83 -2.09 -8.57
CA LEU A 91 -5.92 -2.96 -8.96
C LEU A 91 -7.09 -2.12 -9.46
N GLU A 92 -7.68 -2.53 -10.58
CA GLU A 92 -9.00 -2.09 -11.02
C GLU A 92 -10.00 -3.19 -10.71
N LEU A 93 -11.02 -2.84 -9.93
CA LEU A 93 -11.98 -3.76 -9.34
C LEU A 93 -13.40 -3.31 -9.66
N ASP A 94 -14.35 -4.25 -9.66
CA ASP A 94 -15.78 -3.91 -9.72
C ASP A 94 -16.16 -2.99 -8.54
N LYS A 95 -16.78 -1.84 -8.86
CA LYS A 95 -17.12 -0.81 -7.85
C LYS A 95 -18.09 -1.30 -6.78
N SER A 96 -18.87 -2.35 -7.05
CA SER A 96 -19.77 -2.98 -6.08
C SER A 96 -19.04 -3.49 -4.83
N ARG A 97 -17.72 -3.74 -4.92
CA ARG A 97 -16.89 -4.20 -3.79
C ARG A 97 -16.35 -3.08 -2.92
N PHE A 98 -16.70 -1.82 -3.18
CA PHE A 98 -16.14 -0.68 -2.45
C PHE A 98 -16.32 -0.83 -0.94
N ASP A 99 -17.54 -1.08 -0.46
CA ASP A 99 -17.85 -1.08 0.98
C ASP A 99 -17.15 -2.26 1.70
N GLU A 100 -17.03 -3.41 1.03
CA GLU A 100 -16.27 -4.57 1.52
C GLU A 100 -14.79 -4.23 1.72
N ILE A 101 -14.15 -3.69 0.68
CA ILE A 101 -12.72 -3.38 0.71
C ILE A 101 -12.43 -2.21 1.64
N GLU A 102 -13.27 -1.17 1.64
CA GLU A 102 -13.13 -0.02 2.52
C GLU A 102 -13.16 -0.44 3.98
N SER A 103 -14.12 -1.26 4.37
CA SER A 103 -14.21 -1.82 5.73
C SER A 103 -12.93 -2.59 6.10
N MET A 104 -12.46 -3.46 5.20
CA MET A 104 -11.26 -4.26 5.42
C MET A 104 -10.00 -3.38 5.60
N LEU A 105 -9.88 -2.28 4.86
CA LEU A 105 -8.79 -1.32 4.98
C LEU A 105 -8.90 -0.50 6.26
N ALA A 106 -10.10 -0.02 6.62
CA ALA A 106 -10.35 0.76 7.83
C ALA A 106 -10.02 -0.01 9.12
N HIS A 107 -10.15 -1.33 9.10
CA HIS A 107 -9.73 -2.19 10.20
C HIS A 107 -8.21 -2.36 10.31
N LYS A 108 -7.47 -2.18 9.21
CA LYS A 108 -6.03 -2.49 9.13
C LYS A 108 -5.13 -1.26 9.23
N TYR A 109 -5.58 -0.12 8.74
CA TYR A 109 -4.74 1.05 8.51
C TYR A 109 -5.33 2.33 9.10
N VAL A 110 -4.45 3.32 9.34
CA VAL A 110 -4.87 4.62 9.87
C VAL A 110 -5.49 5.44 8.75
N VAL A 111 -6.69 5.97 8.97
CA VAL A 111 -7.37 6.84 7.99
C VAL A 111 -6.68 8.20 7.89
N VAL A 112 -6.42 8.65 6.66
CA VAL A 112 -5.89 9.99 6.36
C VAL A 112 -6.98 10.89 5.80
N LYS A 113 -7.79 10.38 4.87
CA LYS A 113 -8.87 11.12 4.22
C LYS A 113 -9.99 10.16 3.84
N LYS A 114 -11.23 10.57 4.02
CA LYS A 114 -12.40 9.76 3.67
C LYS A 114 -13.52 10.68 3.16
N GLN A 115 -14.09 10.33 2.00
CA GLN A 115 -15.24 10.98 1.40
C GLN A 115 -16.12 9.89 0.79
N ILE A 116 -17.16 9.47 1.52
CA ILE A 116 -18.11 8.47 1.04
C ILE A 116 -19.45 9.16 0.90
N SER A 117 -19.80 9.53 -0.33
CA SER A 117 -21.13 10.04 -0.63
C SER A 117 -22.11 8.90 -0.85
N PHE A 118 -23.37 9.10 -0.46
CA PHE A 118 -24.45 8.13 -0.71
C PHE A 118 -24.76 8.00 -2.22
N ALA A 119 -24.83 9.15 -2.90
CA ALA A 119 -24.90 9.25 -4.35
C ALA A 119 -23.80 10.18 -4.83
N GLY A 120 -22.76 9.62 -5.44
CA GLY A 120 -21.60 10.37 -5.93
C GLY A 120 -20.31 9.55 -5.86
N ASP A 121 -19.17 10.25 -5.89
CA ASP A 121 -17.85 9.65 -5.77
C ASP A 121 -17.64 9.10 -4.35
N LYS A 122 -16.96 7.95 -4.28
CA LYS A 122 -16.46 7.41 -3.02
C LYS A 122 -14.94 7.35 -3.06
N TYR A 123 -14.31 7.84 -2.00
CA TYR A 123 -12.86 7.91 -1.87
C TYR A 123 -12.45 7.63 -0.42
N ALA A 124 -11.41 6.83 -0.24
CA ALA A 124 -10.76 6.65 1.04
C ALA A 124 -9.24 6.56 0.85
N LYS A 125 -8.50 7.18 1.76
CA LYS A 125 -7.05 7.15 1.83
C LYS A 125 -6.62 6.76 3.23
N TYR A 126 -5.75 5.79 3.29
CA TYR A 126 -5.14 5.27 4.50
C TYR A 126 -3.63 5.40 4.44
N GLN A 127 -3.02 5.35 5.62
CA GLN A 127 -1.58 5.37 5.79
C GLN A 127 -1.14 4.21 6.67
N ASN A 128 0.01 3.67 6.30
CA ASN A 128 0.75 2.71 7.09
C ASN A 128 2.23 3.07 6.97
N ASP A 129 2.77 3.75 7.99
CA ASP A 129 4.10 4.36 7.95
C ASP A 129 4.29 5.31 6.74
N GLU A 130 5.25 5.01 5.87
CA GLU A 130 5.54 5.77 4.65
C GLU A 130 4.77 5.24 3.43
N ASP A 131 3.86 4.28 3.63
CA ASP A 131 3.00 3.76 2.58
C ASP A 131 1.61 4.38 2.65
N LEU A 132 1.00 4.51 1.48
CA LEU A 132 -0.34 5.01 1.26
C LEU A 132 -1.19 3.95 0.60
N ILE A 133 -2.45 3.85 1.03
CA ILE A 133 -3.45 3.00 0.41
C ILE A 133 -4.62 3.89 -0.01
N GLU A 134 -4.90 3.94 -1.31
CA GLU A 134 -5.97 4.76 -1.88
C GLU A 134 -7.03 3.88 -2.54
N LEU A 135 -8.28 4.09 -2.18
CA LEU A 135 -9.45 3.46 -2.76
C LEU A 135 -10.31 4.57 -3.39
N ASP A 136 -10.35 4.60 -4.71
CA ASP A 136 -11.02 5.64 -5.51
C ASP A 136 -12.10 5.01 -6.40
N ALA A 137 -13.34 5.41 -6.20
CA ALA A 137 -14.51 4.91 -6.90
C ALA A 137 -15.34 6.06 -7.47
N PRO A 138 -15.03 6.51 -8.70
CA PRO A 138 -15.77 7.57 -9.37
C PRO A 138 -17.23 7.18 -9.62
N TYR A 139 -18.13 8.15 -9.51
CA TYR A 139 -19.57 7.96 -9.65
C TYR A 139 -19.96 7.38 -11.00
N LEU A 140 -19.39 7.92 -12.08
CA LEU A 140 -19.70 7.53 -13.47
C LEU A 140 -18.92 6.30 -13.94
N SER A 141 -18.02 5.75 -13.13
CA SER A 141 -17.23 4.56 -13.47
C SER A 141 -17.89 3.29 -12.93
N SER A 142 -17.88 2.19 -13.70
CA SER A 142 -18.26 0.86 -13.20
C SER A 142 -17.14 0.20 -12.38
N VAL A 143 -15.91 0.70 -12.51
CA VAL A 143 -14.73 0.22 -11.81
C VAL A 143 -14.25 1.21 -10.75
N MET A 144 -13.62 0.68 -9.71
CA MET A 144 -12.86 1.44 -8.72
C MET A 144 -11.39 1.06 -8.79
N LYS A 145 -10.53 1.94 -8.29
CA LYS A 145 -9.09 1.76 -8.21
C LYS A 145 -8.69 1.55 -6.76
N LEU A 146 -7.94 0.48 -6.51
CA LEU A 146 -7.27 0.24 -5.23
C LEU A 146 -5.76 0.30 -5.48
N THR A 147 -5.09 1.24 -4.84
CA THR A 147 -3.65 1.45 -4.98
C THR A 147 -2.98 1.31 -3.62
N TYR A 148 -1.97 0.45 -3.54
CA TYR A 148 -1.00 0.42 -2.45
C TYR A 148 0.30 0.99 -2.99
N SER A 149 0.91 1.97 -2.34
CA SER A 149 2.13 2.60 -2.84
C SER A 149 3.00 3.19 -1.74
N GLU A 150 4.31 3.19 -1.93
CA GLU A 150 5.21 4.02 -1.13
C GLU A 150 4.86 5.51 -1.39
N GLN A 151 4.93 6.36 -0.36
CA GLN A 151 4.61 7.78 -0.48
C GLN A 151 5.44 8.48 -1.56
N ILE A 152 6.73 8.13 -1.68
CA ILE A 152 7.62 8.64 -2.72
C ILE A 152 7.13 8.34 -4.14
N PHE A 153 6.49 7.19 -4.36
CA PHE A 153 5.89 6.86 -5.65
C PHE A 153 4.68 7.74 -5.92
N GLN A 154 3.82 7.92 -4.91
CA GLN A 154 2.62 8.73 -5.03
C GLN A 154 2.94 10.20 -5.33
N GLU A 155 3.96 10.76 -4.68
CA GLU A 155 4.45 12.10 -4.95
C GLU A 155 4.99 12.24 -6.39
N ALA A 156 5.76 11.27 -6.87
CA ALA A 156 6.25 11.25 -8.24
C ALA A 156 5.10 11.11 -9.26
N TYR A 157 4.10 10.28 -8.96
CA TYR A 157 2.90 10.10 -9.77
C TYR A 157 2.14 11.42 -9.92
N LEU A 158 1.83 12.09 -8.80
CA LEU A 158 1.10 13.36 -8.80
C LEU A 158 1.86 14.46 -9.54
N LYS A 159 3.17 14.58 -9.28
CA LYS A 159 4.02 15.59 -9.93
C LYS A 159 4.01 15.44 -11.45
N LYS A 160 4.30 14.24 -11.98
CA LYS A 160 4.35 14.02 -13.43
C LYS A 160 2.97 14.14 -14.08
N SER A 161 1.91 13.75 -13.38
CA SER A 161 0.53 13.87 -13.90
C SER A 161 0.11 15.34 -14.01
N ALA A 162 0.49 16.19 -13.05
CA ALA A 162 0.25 17.62 -13.10
C ALA A 162 1.04 18.30 -14.23
N GLU A 163 2.30 17.93 -14.42
CA GLU A 163 3.13 18.43 -15.53
C GLU A 163 2.54 18.07 -16.91
N GLU A 164 1.99 16.87 -17.06
CA GLU A 164 1.32 16.43 -18.30
C GLU A 164 0.03 17.18 -18.57
N TYR A 165 -0.76 17.48 -17.54
CA TYR A 165 -1.98 18.27 -17.68
C TYR A 165 -1.69 19.69 -18.15
N ILE A 166 -0.64 20.34 -17.61
CA ILE A 166 -0.23 21.70 -18.00
C ILE A 166 0.24 21.76 -19.46
N ARG A 167 0.77 20.66 -20.01
CA ARG A 167 1.29 20.60 -21.38
C ARG A 167 0.24 20.31 -22.45
N ARG A 168 -1.01 20.03 -22.07
CA ARG A 168 -2.14 19.81 -22.99
C ARG A 168 -2.91 21.10 -23.20
#